data_AF-A0ABD5YVI7-F1
#
_entry.id   AF-A0ABD5YVI7-F1
#
_cell.length_a   1.000
_cell.length_b   1.000
_cell.length_c   1.000
_cell.angle_alpha   90.00
_cell.angle_beta   90.00
_cell.angle_gamma   90.00
#
_symmetry.space_group_name_H-M   'P 1'
#
loop_
_entity.id
_entity.type
_entity.pdbx_description
1 polymer ?
#
loop_
_entity_poly.entity_id
_entity_poly.type
_entity_poly.pdbx_seq_one_letter_code
_entity_poly.pdbx_strand_id
1 'polypeptide(L)'
;MIDADNIIATIESDPSRFDEHVGDLQTILESGETDARRSVAQLLGDVAEVDPQIGTRHPELLELAFDDENNIVRGLAVHAVAIITETAPEAGTAFVPHLATALADEELREVHQSPVFVRSGLSIEKQTHLSARQMRRLQHYSETRQ
;
A
#
# COMPACT_ATOMS: atom_id res chain seq x y z
N MET A 1 4.33 5.62 -25.22
CA MET A 1 3.26 5.58 -24.21
C MET A 1 3.41 4.25 -23.52
N ILE A 2 3.60 4.25 -22.20
CA ILE A 2 3.64 3.01 -21.41
C ILE A 2 2.23 2.44 -21.43
N ASP A 3 2.10 1.14 -21.69
CA ASP A 3 0.83 0.43 -21.67
C ASP A 3 0.62 -0.16 -20.26
N ALA A 4 0.05 0.66 -19.38
CA ALA A 4 -0.15 0.31 -17.98
C ALA A 4 -1.00 -0.97 -17.84
N ASP A 5 -2.06 -1.09 -18.62
CA ASP A 5 -2.97 -2.26 -18.58
C ASP A 5 -2.23 -3.54 -18.95
N ASN A 6 -1.37 -3.51 -19.97
CA ASN A 6 -0.59 -4.68 -20.37
C ASN A 6 0.47 -5.08 -19.32
N ILE A 7 1.11 -4.10 -18.67
CA ILE A 7 2.09 -4.35 -17.61
C ILE A 7 1.40 -4.95 -16.39
N ILE A 8 0.29 -4.34 -15.97
CA ILE A 8 -0.51 -4.81 -14.83
C ILE A 8 -1.01 -6.23 -15.09
N ALA A 9 -1.64 -6.50 -16.24
CA ALA A 9 -2.11 -7.83 -16.59
C ALA A 9 -0.99 -8.89 -16.62
N THR A 10 0.22 -8.48 -17.02
CA THR A 10 1.40 -9.35 -17.01
C THR A 10 1.79 -9.74 -15.59
N ILE A 11 1.82 -8.79 -14.66
CA ILE A 11 2.19 -9.01 -13.26
C ILE A 11 1.08 -9.74 -12.50
N GLU A 12 -0.19 -9.42 -12.75
CA GLU A 12 -1.32 -10.15 -12.15
C GLU A 12 -1.31 -11.63 -12.55
N SER A 13 -0.93 -11.93 -13.79
CA SER A 13 -0.82 -13.30 -14.28
C SER A 13 0.43 -14.02 -13.74
N ASP A 14 1.51 -13.28 -13.48
CA ASP A 14 2.76 -13.79 -12.93
C ASP A 14 3.43 -12.75 -12.01
N PRO A 15 3.13 -12.77 -10.70
CA PRO A 15 3.66 -11.80 -9.75
C PRO A 15 5.19 -11.81 -9.63
N SER A 16 5.85 -12.91 -10.04
CA SER A 16 7.32 -12.99 -10.01
C SER A 16 8.00 -12.01 -10.99
N ARG A 17 7.24 -11.49 -11.96
CA ARG A 17 7.70 -10.52 -12.96
C ARG A 17 7.60 -9.07 -12.49
N PHE A 18 7.15 -8.82 -11.25
CA PHE A 18 7.05 -7.47 -10.69
C PHE A 18 8.36 -6.68 -10.84
N ASP A 19 9.49 -7.30 -10.46
CA ASP A 19 10.82 -6.67 -10.50
C ASP A 19 11.26 -6.26 -11.92
N GLU A 20 10.72 -6.90 -12.97
CA GLU A 20 11.01 -6.56 -14.37
C GLU A 20 10.43 -5.20 -14.78
N HIS A 21 9.41 -4.73 -14.06
CA HIS A 21 8.57 -3.59 -14.45
C HIS A 21 8.60 -2.42 -13.46
N VAL A 22 9.42 -2.47 -12.41
CA VAL A 22 9.49 -1.43 -11.37
C VAL A 22 9.66 -0.03 -11.95
N GLY A 23 10.55 0.15 -12.93
CA GLY A 23 10.75 1.46 -13.56
C GLY A 23 9.53 1.97 -14.35
N ASP A 24 8.77 1.07 -14.96
CA ASP A 24 7.52 1.42 -15.64
C ASP A 24 6.42 1.77 -14.62
N LEU A 25 6.31 1.00 -13.55
CA LEU A 25 5.37 1.24 -12.45
C LEU A 25 5.63 2.59 -11.78
N GLN A 26 6.90 2.92 -11.53
CA GLN A 26 7.31 4.23 -11.04
C GLN A 26 6.86 5.34 -12.01
N THR A 27 7.13 5.18 -13.31
CA THR A 27 6.73 6.17 -14.32
C THR A 27 5.21 6.35 -14.36
N ILE A 28 4.44 5.28 -14.16
CA ILE A 28 2.98 5.35 -14.10
C ILE A 28 2.52 6.10 -12.84
N LEU A 29 3.10 5.81 -11.66
CA LEU A 29 2.79 6.51 -10.40
C LEU A 29 3.13 8.00 -10.45
N GLU A 30 4.11 8.41 -11.24
CA GLU A 30 4.46 9.83 -11.44
C GLU A 30 3.63 10.51 -12.55
N SER A 31 2.80 9.75 -13.27
CA SER A 31 2.03 10.25 -14.42
C SER A 31 0.82 11.10 -13.99
N GLY A 32 0.29 11.90 -14.92
CA GLY A 32 -0.96 12.65 -14.71
C GLY A 32 -2.23 11.80 -14.75
N GLU A 33 -2.14 10.51 -15.10
CA GLU A 33 -3.30 9.64 -15.34
C GLU A 33 -3.76 8.97 -14.05
N THR A 34 -4.67 9.60 -13.31
CA THR A 34 -5.12 9.14 -11.99
C THR A 34 -5.62 7.69 -11.98
N ASP A 35 -6.32 7.23 -13.02
CA ASP A 35 -6.82 5.86 -13.07
C ASP A 35 -5.67 4.84 -13.22
N ALA A 36 -4.63 5.18 -13.99
CA ALA A 36 -3.44 4.33 -14.10
C ALA A 36 -2.68 4.26 -12.76
N ARG A 37 -2.54 5.39 -12.05
CA ARG A 37 -1.94 5.43 -10.71
C ARG A 37 -2.70 4.57 -9.70
N ARG A 38 -4.04 4.63 -9.73
CA ARG A 38 -4.90 3.78 -8.88
C ARG A 38 -4.69 2.31 -9.17
N SER A 39 -4.65 1.90 -10.45
CA SER A 39 -4.44 0.51 -10.82
C SER A 39 -3.06 0.00 -10.37
N VAL A 40 -2.01 0.81 -10.48
CA VAL A 40 -0.68 0.44 -9.94
C VAL A 40 -0.70 0.35 -8.42
N ALA A 41 -1.33 1.29 -7.70
CA ALA A 41 -1.41 1.21 -6.25
C ALA A 41 -2.22 0.00 -5.75
N GLN A 42 -3.26 -0.40 -6.49
CA GLN A 42 -3.97 -1.66 -6.21
C GLN A 42 -3.06 -2.87 -6.47
N LEU A 43 -2.33 -2.89 -7.59
CA LEU A 43 -1.38 -3.95 -7.91
C LEU A 43 -0.31 -4.12 -6.81
N LEU A 44 0.17 -3.03 -6.19
CA LEU A 44 1.09 -3.12 -5.05
C LEU A 44 0.46 -3.92 -3.89
N GLY A 45 -0.82 -3.71 -3.61
CA GLY A 45 -1.54 -4.50 -2.60
C GLY A 45 -1.66 -5.97 -2.99
N ASP A 46 -2.08 -6.24 -4.23
CA ASP A 46 -2.32 -7.60 -4.73
C ASP A 46 -1.01 -8.42 -4.76
N VAL A 47 0.09 -7.80 -5.19
CA VAL A 47 1.41 -8.45 -5.18
C VAL A 47 1.91 -8.64 -3.75
N ALA A 48 1.62 -7.73 -2.82
CA ALA A 48 1.99 -7.91 -1.41
C ALA A 48 1.30 -9.11 -0.74
N GLU A 49 0.14 -9.55 -1.24
CA GLU A 49 -0.54 -10.77 -0.74
C GLU A 49 0.28 -12.04 -1.01
N VAL A 50 1.01 -12.06 -2.13
CA VAL A 50 1.82 -13.21 -2.55
C VAL A 50 3.31 -13.05 -2.25
N ASP A 51 3.81 -11.81 -2.26
CA ASP A 51 5.19 -11.44 -2.01
C ASP A 51 5.27 -10.19 -1.13
N PRO A 52 5.16 -10.34 0.20
CA PRO A 52 5.18 -9.21 1.13
C PRO A 52 6.52 -8.48 1.18
N GLN A 53 7.59 -9.03 0.57
CA GLN A 53 8.91 -8.38 0.53
C GLN A 53 9.01 -7.31 -0.56
N ILE A 54 7.98 -7.08 -1.38
CA ILE A 54 8.00 -5.95 -2.32
C ILE A 54 8.16 -4.60 -1.61
N GLY A 55 7.59 -4.43 -0.41
CA GLY A 55 7.70 -3.18 0.32
C GLY A 55 9.10 -2.90 0.86
N THR A 56 9.92 -3.92 1.07
CA THR A 56 11.32 -3.75 1.46
C THR A 56 12.25 -3.68 0.26
N ARG A 57 11.90 -4.35 -0.85
CA ARG A 57 12.69 -4.31 -2.09
C ARG A 57 12.52 -3.02 -2.88
N HIS A 58 11.29 -2.51 -2.94
CA HIS A 58 10.91 -1.32 -3.72
C HIS A 58 10.06 -0.35 -2.89
N PRO A 59 10.58 0.15 -1.75
CA PRO A 59 9.84 1.06 -0.88
C PRO A 59 9.40 2.34 -1.60
N GLU A 60 10.16 2.79 -2.61
CA GLU A 60 9.89 3.99 -3.38
C GLU A 60 8.53 3.98 -4.09
N LEU A 61 8.03 2.81 -4.51
CA LEU A 61 6.72 2.71 -5.15
C LEU A 61 5.59 2.97 -4.16
N LEU A 62 5.74 2.49 -2.93
CA LEU A 62 4.78 2.77 -1.85
C LEU A 62 4.89 4.22 -1.38
N GLU A 63 6.10 4.77 -1.28
CA GLU A 63 6.32 6.18 -0.95
C GLU A 63 5.64 7.11 -1.96
N LEU A 64 5.80 6.87 -3.27
CA LEU A 64 5.10 7.60 -4.32
C LEU A 64 3.58 7.51 -4.18
N ALA A 65 3.05 6.32 -3.86
CA ALA A 65 1.62 6.14 -3.67
C ALA A 65 1.09 6.82 -2.38
N PHE A 66 1.90 6.93 -1.32
CA PHE A 66 1.56 7.67 -0.10
C PHE A 66 1.52 9.18 -0.32
N ASP A 67 2.40 9.70 -1.17
CA ASP A 67 2.51 11.13 -1.48
C ASP A 67 1.57 11.57 -2.63
N ASP A 68 0.72 10.67 -3.15
CA ASP A 68 -0.18 10.97 -4.26
C ASP A 68 -1.23 12.03 -3.87
N GLU A 69 -1.52 12.95 -4.79
CA GLU A 69 -2.59 13.95 -4.65
C GLU A 69 -3.99 13.31 -4.53
N ASN A 70 -4.20 12.12 -5.10
CA ASN A 70 -5.47 11.42 -5.08
C ASN A 70 -5.61 10.56 -3.82
N ASN A 71 -6.60 10.90 -3.00
CA ASN A 71 -6.90 10.19 -1.77
C ASN A 71 -7.17 8.68 -1.95
N ILE A 72 -7.70 8.23 -3.09
CA ILE A 72 -7.88 6.79 -3.35
C ILE A 72 -6.53 6.10 -3.49
N VAL A 73 -5.57 6.71 -4.20
CA VAL A 73 -4.21 6.15 -4.36
C VAL A 73 -3.51 6.05 -3.01
N ARG A 74 -3.55 7.13 -2.21
CA ARG A 74 -3.02 7.11 -0.83
C ARG A 74 -3.67 6.01 0.02
N GLY A 75 -4.99 5.82 -0.11
CA GLY A 75 -5.72 4.77 0.61
C GLY A 75 -5.31 3.35 0.21
N LEU A 76 -5.00 3.13 -1.08
CA LEU A 76 -4.48 1.86 -1.57
C LEU A 76 -3.05 1.59 -1.08
N ALA A 77 -2.21 2.62 -0.97
CA ALA A 77 -0.88 2.50 -0.37
C ALA A 77 -0.95 2.04 1.10
N VAL A 78 -1.86 2.64 1.89
CA VAL A 78 -2.14 2.20 3.27
C VAL A 78 -2.56 0.73 3.29
N HIS A 79 -3.44 0.32 2.37
CA HIS A 79 -3.90 -1.06 2.28
C HIS A 79 -2.76 -2.04 1.96
N ALA A 80 -1.91 -1.72 0.99
CA ALA A 80 -0.76 -2.55 0.62
C ALA A 80 0.19 -2.73 1.81
N VAL A 81 0.49 -1.65 2.54
CA VAL A 81 1.32 -1.74 3.77
C VAL A 81 0.64 -2.56 4.86
N ALA A 82 -0.68 -2.49 4.99
CA ALA A 82 -1.40 -3.33 5.96
C ALA A 82 -1.24 -4.82 5.64
N ILE A 83 -1.35 -5.21 4.36
CA ILE A 83 -1.10 -6.58 3.88
C ILE A 83 0.35 -6.98 4.18
N ILE A 84 1.32 -6.15 3.80
CA ILE A 84 2.75 -6.38 4.08
C ILE A 84 2.97 -6.61 5.58
N THR A 85 2.37 -5.78 6.43
CA THR A 85 2.55 -5.85 7.89
C THR A 85 1.87 -7.09 8.50
N GLU A 86 0.78 -7.56 7.91
CA GLU A 86 0.10 -8.78 8.34
C GLU A 86 0.95 -10.03 8.08
N THR A 87 1.56 -10.10 6.90
CA THR A 87 2.35 -11.27 6.49
C THR A 87 3.82 -11.18 6.93
N ALA A 88 4.41 -9.99 6.92
CA ALA A 88 5.79 -9.69 7.27
C ALA A 88 5.89 -8.42 8.16
N PRO A 89 5.61 -8.53 9.48
CA PRO A 89 5.56 -7.38 10.38
C PRO A 89 6.82 -6.51 10.38
N GLU A 90 7.98 -7.13 10.18
CA GLU A 90 9.29 -6.47 10.12
C GLU A 90 9.40 -5.54 8.89
N ALA A 91 8.88 -5.99 7.73
CA ALA A 91 8.82 -5.19 6.51
C ALA A 91 7.88 -3.98 6.67
N GLY A 92 6.78 -4.14 7.43
CA GLY A 92 5.84 -3.08 7.74
C GLY A 92 6.41 -1.93 8.59
N THR A 93 7.47 -2.19 9.38
CA THR A 93 8.03 -1.19 10.30
C THR A 93 8.61 0.04 9.58
N ALA A 94 9.11 -0.14 8.35
CA ALA A 94 9.64 0.95 7.52
C ALA A 94 8.57 2.00 7.17
N PHE A 95 7.29 1.60 7.16
CA PHE A 95 6.17 2.45 6.73
C PHE A 95 5.40 3.09 7.89
N VAL A 96 5.82 2.88 9.13
CA VAL A 96 5.16 3.48 10.32
C VAL A 96 5.01 5.01 10.21
N PRO A 97 6.02 5.79 9.75
CA PRO A 97 5.85 7.22 9.56
C PRO A 97 4.75 7.58 8.55
N HIS A 98 4.70 6.86 7.42
CA HIS A 98 3.69 7.06 6.38
C HIS A 98 2.28 6.72 6.89
N LEU A 99 2.13 5.63 7.64
CA LEU A 99 0.86 5.27 8.28
C LEU A 99 0.40 6.30 9.31
N ALA A 100 1.32 6.89 10.08
CA ALA A 100 0.99 7.94 11.03
C ALA A 100 0.46 9.21 10.32
N THR A 101 1.08 9.59 9.20
CA THR A 101 0.62 10.70 8.35
C THR A 101 -0.75 10.39 7.74
N ALA A 102 -0.94 9.19 7.19
CA ALA A 102 -2.22 8.77 6.60
C ALA A 102 -3.37 8.76 7.62
N LEU A 103 -3.11 8.41 8.89
CA LEU A 103 -4.12 8.48 9.94
C LEU A 103 -4.49 9.92 10.33
N ALA A 104 -3.60 10.88 10.08
CA ALA A 104 -3.85 12.31 10.30
C ALA A 104 -4.54 12.99 9.10
N ASP A 105 -4.53 12.35 7.93
CA ASP A 105 -5.19 12.84 6.71
C ASP A 105 -6.72 12.76 6.85
N GLU A 106 -7.37 13.92 6.75
CA GLU A 106 -8.82 14.05 6.89
C GLU A 106 -9.57 13.53 5.65
N GLU A 107 -9.01 13.68 4.44
CA GLU A 107 -9.63 13.18 3.21
C GLU A 107 -9.68 11.65 3.20
N LEU A 108 -8.61 11.00 3.69
CA LEU A 108 -8.59 9.55 3.81
C LEU A 108 -9.68 9.02 4.75
N ARG A 109 -10.04 9.77 5.79
CA ARG A 109 -11.13 9.40 6.70
C ARG A 109 -12.49 9.41 6.00
N GLU A 110 -12.68 10.29 5.02
CA GLU A 110 -13.93 10.40 4.25
C GLU A 110 -14.05 9.37 3.12
N VAL A 111 -12.93 8.90 2.55
CA VAL A 111 -12.88 7.87 1.48
C VAL A 111 -13.55 6.55 1.92
N HIS A 112 -13.62 6.26 3.22
CA HIS A 112 -14.23 5.04 3.77
C HIS A 112 -15.74 4.89 3.51
N GLN A 113 -16.42 5.93 3.02
CA GLN A 113 -17.83 5.86 2.60
C GLN A 113 -18.00 5.49 1.11
N SER A 114 -16.90 5.35 0.36
CA SER A 114 -16.93 5.07 -1.08
C SER A 114 -16.98 3.57 -1.39
N PRO A 115 -17.81 3.11 -2.36
CA PRO A 115 -17.96 1.71 -2.72
C PRO A 115 -16.70 1.01 -3.28
N VAL A 116 -15.67 1.77 -3.69
CA VAL A 116 -14.37 1.19 -4.13
C VAL A 116 -13.70 0.43 -2.98
N PHE A 117 -13.75 0.96 -1.75
CA PHE A 117 -13.22 0.32 -0.55
C PHE A 117 -14.03 -0.90 -0.10
N VAL A 118 -15.32 -0.95 -0.43
CA VAL A 118 -16.22 -2.07 -0.08
C VAL A 118 -15.88 -3.33 -0.90
N ARG A 119 -15.37 -3.17 -2.13
CA ARG A 119 -15.02 -4.30 -3.00
C ARG A 119 -13.70 -4.97 -2.61
N SER A 120 -12.79 -4.24 -1.97
CA SER A 120 -11.54 -4.74 -1.36
C SER A 120 -11.70 -5.15 0.13
N GLY A 121 -12.92 -5.17 0.68
CA GLY A 121 -13.19 -5.67 2.04
C GLY A 121 -12.69 -4.76 3.18
N LEU A 122 -12.36 -3.51 2.87
CA LEU A 122 -11.76 -2.55 3.79
C LEU A 122 -12.82 -1.85 4.65
N SER A 123 -13.27 -2.52 5.70
CA SER A 123 -13.86 -1.79 6.84
C SER A 123 -12.72 -1.42 7.80
N ILE A 124 -12.31 -0.14 7.78
CA ILE A 124 -11.26 0.38 8.65
C ILE A 124 -11.58 0.16 10.13
N GLU A 125 -12.83 -0.04 10.55
CA GLU A 125 -13.13 -0.41 11.94
C GLU A 125 -12.38 -1.67 12.39
N LYS A 126 -12.21 -2.68 11.50
CA LYS A 126 -11.37 -3.85 11.82
C LYS A 126 -9.89 -3.50 11.81
N GLN A 127 -9.44 -2.62 10.91
CA GLN A 127 -8.02 -2.26 10.76
C GLN A 127 -7.51 -1.23 11.77
N THR A 128 -8.31 -0.26 12.24
CA THR A 128 -7.93 0.64 13.37
C THR A 128 -7.81 -0.16 14.65
N HIS A 129 -8.65 -1.17 14.84
CA HIS A 129 -8.50 -2.11 15.95
C HIS A 129 -7.27 -3.02 15.83
N LEU A 130 -6.92 -3.46 14.61
CA LEU A 130 -5.71 -4.25 14.36
C LEU A 130 -4.43 -3.41 14.51
N SER A 131 -4.32 -2.27 13.81
CA SER A 131 -3.18 -1.34 13.91
C SER A 131 -3.01 -0.76 15.31
N ALA A 132 -4.07 -0.41 16.05
CA ALA A 132 -3.93 0.02 17.45
C ALA A 132 -3.59 -1.12 18.43
N ARG A 133 -3.89 -2.38 18.08
CA ARG A 133 -3.41 -3.57 18.83
C ARG A 133 -1.96 -3.92 18.46
N GLN A 134 -1.56 -3.73 17.20
CA GLN A 134 -0.21 -3.99 16.70
C GLN A 134 0.78 -2.92 17.14
N MET A 135 0.42 -1.63 17.09
CA MET A 135 1.23 -0.53 17.60
C MET A 135 1.50 -0.69 19.10
N ARG A 136 0.50 -1.11 19.89
CA ARG A 136 0.70 -1.46 21.30
C ARG A 136 1.65 -2.65 21.48
N ARG A 137 1.62 -3.63 20.57
CA ARG A 137 2.51 -4.79 20.59
C ARG A 137 3.96 -4.43 20.23
N LEU A 138 4.16 -3.56 19.24
CA LEU A 138 5.47 -3.06 18.82
C LEU A 138 6.08 -2.12 19.85
N GLN A 139 5.29 -1.24 20.47
CA GLN A 139 5.70 -0.44 21.62
C GLN A 139 6.18 -1.33 22.76
N HIS A 140 5.42 -2.38 23.09
CA HIS A 140 5.81 -3.31 24.17
C HIS A 140 7.06 -4.15 23.84
N TYR A 141 7.30 -4.46 22.56
CA TYR A 141 8.52 -5.13 22.11
C TYR A 141 9.76 -4.24 22.19
N SER A 142 9.60 -2.92 22.04
CA SER A 142 10.70 -1.95 22.20
C SER A 142 11.08 -1.72 23.67
N GLU A 143 10.12 -1.89 24.60
CA GLU A 143 10.32 -1.71 26.05
C GLU A 143 10.95 -2.93 26.74
N THR A 144 10.78 -4.14 26.19
CA THR A 144 11.30 -5.39 26.77
C THR A 144 12.74 -5.72 26.36
N ARG A 145 13.37 -4.91 25.50
CA ARG A 145 14.77 -5.02 25.06
C ARG A 145 15.72 -3.95 25.65
N GLN A 146 15.39 -3.36 26.79
CA GLN A 146 16.34 -2.54 27.58
C GLN A 146 16.92 -3.32 28.75
#